data_AF-A0A2J4XUT0-F1
#
_entry.id   AF-A0A2J4XUT0-F1
#
_cell.length_a   1.000
_cell.length_b   1.000
_cell.length_c   1.000
_cell.angle_alpha   90.00
_cell.angle_beta   90.00
_cell.angle_gamma   90.00
#
_symmetry.space_group_name_H-M   'P 1'
#
loop_
_entity.id
_entity.type
_entity.pdbx_description
1 polymer ?
#
loop_
_entity_poly.entity_id
_entity_poly.type
_entity_poly.pdbx_seq_one_letter_code
_entity_poly.pdbx_strand_id
1 'polypeptide(L)'
;TPHTLRVTGVAAARTLFIDPLARADLPSSCQIVQVTPLLRELIVASLTLAESYAPGSRDERIYELILDEIRGMAVLPFGLPEPQSEALRRLCQKVREAPGEPWSSAEAAKESSMSERTLNRHFQQQTSLTWSEWVRRAKLMEALVRLAQGHSVLRVALDLG
;
A
#
# COMPACT_ATOMS: atom_id res chain seq x y z
N THR A 1 -13.34 -4.31 9.20
CA THR A 1 -11.98 -3.78 9.43
C THR A 1 -12.02 -2.28 9.33
N PRO A 2 -11.39 -1.51 10.23
CA PRO A 2 -11.27 -0.07 10.04
C PRO A 2 -10.37 0.20 8.83
N HIS A 3 -10.89 0.90 7.82
CA HIS A 3 -10.11 1.38 6.68
C HIS A 3 -9.72 2.83 6.95
N THR A 4 -8.43 3.15 6.78
CA THR A 4 -7.90 4.49 6.98
C THR A 4 -7.28 4.98 5.68
N LEU A 5 -7.64 6.18 5.25
CA LEU A 5 -7.03 6.87 4.12
C LEU A 5 -6.28 8.10 4.62
N ARG A 6 -5.00 8.23 4.26
CA ARG A 6 -4.20 9.43 4.51
C ARG A 6 -3.73 10.01 3.18
N VAL A 7 -4.05 11.27 2.94
CA VAL A 7 -3.69 12.00 1.72
C VAL A 7 -2.66 13.07 2.07
N THR A 8 -1.63 13.20 1.26
CA THR A 8 -0.59 14.23 1.42
C THR A 8 -0.58 15.13 0.19
N GLY A 9 -0.59 16.45 0.39
CA GLY A 9 -0.66 17.45 -0.69
C GLY A 9 -2.07 17.63 -1.25
N VAL A 10 -2.17 18.29 -2.42
CA VAL A 10 -3.44 18.51 -3.12
C VAL A 10 -3.78 17.27 -3.94
N ALA A 11 -4.75 16.47 -3.49
CA ALA A 11 -5.23 15.32 -4.24
C ALA A 11 -6.74 15.12 -4.10
N ALA A 12 -7.36 14.60 -5.17
CA ALA A 12 -8.73 14.12 -5.14
C ALA A 12 -8.74 12.64 -4.76
N ALA A 13 -9.21 12.33 -3.55
CA ALA A 13 -9.43 10.96 -3.12
C ALA A 13 -10.78 10.45 -3.64
N ARG A 14 -10.78 9.25 -4.21
CA ARG A 14 -11.97 8.54 -4.69
C ARG A 14 -11.91 7.11 -4.19
N THR A 15 -13.02 6.62 -3.66
CA THR A 15 -13.11 5.27 -3.08
C THR A 15 -14.18 4.51 -3.82
N LEU A 16 -13.83 3.33 -4.33
CA LEU A 16 -14.80 2.35 -4.82
C LEU A 16 -15.02 1.31 -3.73
N PHE A 17 -16.28 1.04 -3.40
CA PHE A 17 -16.68 -0.12 -2.61
C PHE A 17 -17.16 -1.19 -3.58
N ILE A 18 -16.51 -2.34 -3.55
CA ILE A 18 -16.78 -3.45 -4.46
C ILE A 18 -17.20 -4.64 -3.62
N ASP A 19 -18.34 -5.24 -3.94
CA ASP A 19 -18.77 -6.47 -3.31
C ASP A 19 -17.73 -7.59 -3.61
N PRO A 20 -17.19 -8.28 -2.60
CA PRO A 20 -16.26 -9.39 -2.81
C PRO A 20 -16.79 -10.49 -3.73
N LEU A 21 -18.12 -10.62 -3.87
CA LEU A 21 -18.81 -11.57 -4.72
C LEU A 21 -19.20 -10.99 -6.10
N ALA A 22 -18.83 -9.73 -6.39
CA ALA A 22 -19.10 -9.12 -7.70
C ALA A 22 -18.47 -9.93 -8.85
N ARG A 23 -17.25 -10.46 -8.64
CA ARG A 23 -16.64 -11.46 -9.52
C ARG A 23 -15.67 -12.36 -8.74
N ALA A 24 -15.55 -13.61 -9.19
CA ALA A 24 -14.71 -14.63 -8.57
C ALA A 24 -13.20 -14.42 -8.78
N ASP A 25 -12.80 -13.62 -9.76
CA ASP A 25 -11.41 -13.41 -10.19
C ASP A 25 -10.79 -12.10 -9.69
N LEU A 26 -11.48 -11.40 -8.79
CA LEU A 26 -10.95 -10.18 -8.18
C LEU A 26 -9.81 -10.51 -7.19
N PRO A 27 -8.82 -9.61 -7.06
CA PRO A 27 -7.76 -9.76 -6.06
C PRO A 27 -8.32 -9.87 -4.64
N SER A 28 -7.94 -10.93 -3.94
CA SER A 28 -8.38 -11.21 -2.55
C SER A 28 -7.39 -10.72 -1.48
N SER A 29 -6.32 -10.02 -1.89
CA SER A 29 -5.29 -9.50 -1.00
C SER A 29 -5.09 -8.00 -1.20
N CYS A 30 -4.67 -7.30 -0.13
CA CYS A 30 -4.41 -5.87 -0.19
C CYS A 30 -3.12 -5.60 -1.00
N GLN A 31 -3.24 -4.78 -2.04
CA GLN A 31 -2.16 -4.50 -2.97
C GLN A 31 -2.16 -3.04 -3.40
N ILE A 32 -0.97 -2.53 -3.73
CA ILE A 32 -0.79 -1.22 -4.35
C ILE A 32 -0.75 -1.44 -5.85
N VAL A 33 -1.55 -0.69 -6.59
CA VAL A 33 -1.74 -0.87 -8.03
C VAL A 33 -1.62 0.45 -8.74
N GLN A 34 -1.19 0.40 -10.00
CA GLN A 34 -1.24 1.55 -10.88
C GLN A 34 -2.63 1.66 -11.52
N VAL A 35 -3.32 2.77 -11.26
CA VAL A 35 -4.61 3.07 -11.91
C VAL A 35 -4.34 3.55 -13.33
N THR A 36 -4.91 2.86 -14.33
CA THR A 36 -4.82 3.24 -15.74
C THR A 36 -5.63 4.52 -16.01
N PRO A 37 -5.31 5.31 -17.05
CA PRO A 37 -6.13 6.46 -17.43
C PRO A 37 -7.59 6.09 -17.72
N LEU A 38 -7.83 4.92 -18.33
CA LEU A 38 -9.18 4.43 -18.60
C LEU A 38 -9.95 4.17 -17.29
N LEU A 39 -9.39 3.37 -16.38
CA LEU A 39 -10.00 3.09 -15.08
C LEU A 39 -10.25 4.38 -14.29
N ARG A 40 -9.33 5.34 -14.36
CA ARG A 40 -9.51 6.65 -13.72
C ARG A 40 -10.77 7.36 -14.22
N GLU A 41 -10.99 7.43 -15.53
CA GLU A 41 -12.17 8.10 -16.08
C GLU A 41 -13.46 7.31 -15.81
N LEU A 42 -13.40 5.98 -15.78
CA LEU A 42 -14.55 5.16 -15.39
C LEU A 42 -14.95 5.41 -13.92
N ILE A 43 -13.97 5.50 -13.02
CA ILE A 43 -14.21 5.88 -11.61
C ILE A 43 -14.82 7.28 -11.52
N VAL A 44 -14.39 8.23 -12.35
CA VAL A 44 -14.99 9.58 -12.39
C VAL A 44 -16.44 9.52 -12.83
N ALA A 45 -16.71 8.79 -13.92
CA ALA A 45 -18.06 8.64 -14.44
C ALA A 45 -18.98 7.98 -13.41
N SER A 46 -18.50 6.96 -12.71
CA SER A 46 -19.29 6.21 -11.72
C SER A 46 -19.75 7.06 -10.54
N LEU A 47 -19.08 8.18 -10.22
CA LEU A 47 -19.49 9.09 -9.14
C LEU A 47 -20.88 9.70 -9.34
N THR A 48 -21.39 9.70 -10.57
CA THR A 48 -22.70 10.26 -10.92
C THR A 48 -23.77 9.18 -11.17
N LEU A 49 -23.39 7.91 -11.14
CA LEU A 49 -24.28 6.80 -11.41
C LEU A 49 -25.01 6.36 -10.14
N ALA A 50 -26.22 5.84 -10.31
CA ALA A 50 -26.96 5.23 -9.21
C ALA A 50 -26.34 3.88 -8.83
N GLU A 51 -26.53 3.48 -7.57
CA GLU A 51 -26.15 2.15 -7.09
C GLU A 51 -27.02 1.05 -7.75
N SER A 52 -28.30 1.35 -7.99
CA SER A 52 -29.19 0.50 -8.77
C SER A 52 -29.17 0.89 -10.25
N TYR A 53 -29.02 -0.11 -11.12
CA TYR A 53 -28.95 0.07 -12.56
C TYR A 53 -29.80 -0.99 -13.26
N ALA A 54 -30.29 -0.65 -14.45
CA ALA A 54 -31.04 -1.60 -15.26
C ALA A 54 -30.09 -2.59 -15.95
N PRO A 55 -30.46 -3.87 -16.07
CA PRO A 55 -29.71 -4.83 -16.88
C PRO A 55 -29.54 -4.35 -18.33
N GLY A 56 -28.35 -4.52 -18.88
CA GLY A 56 -27.94 -4.08 -20.21
C GLY A 56 -27.71 -2.57 -20.35
N SER A 57 -27.88 -1.78 -19.28
CA SER A 57 -27.76 -0.31 -19.34
C SER A 57 -26.31 0.14 -19.54
N ARG A 58 -26.13 1.42 -19.88
CA ARG A 58 -24.81 2.05 -19.92
C ARG A 58 -24.12 1.98 -18.55
N ASP A 59 -24.89 2.13 -17.48
CA ASP A 59 -24.35 2.21 -16.12
C ASP A 59 -23.82 0.85 -15.66
N GLU A 60 -24.57 -0.23 -15.94
CA GLU A 60 -24.09 -1.60 -15.75
C GLU A 60 -22.77 -1.85 -16.49
N ARG A 61 -22.69 -1.46 -17.77
CA ARG A 61 -21.47 -1.64 -18.58
C ARG A 61 -20.27 -0.86 -18.03
N ILE A 62 -20.49 0.31 -17.43
CA ILE A 62 -19.43 1.08 -16.77
C ILE A 62 -18.95 0.33 -15.53
N TYR A 63 -19.86 -0.16 -14.68
CA TYR A 63 -19.47 -0.95 -13.50
C TYR A 63 -18.74 -2.23 -13.90
N GLU A 64 -19.23 -2.97 -14.89
CA GLU A 64 -18.55 -4.17 -15.39
C GLU A 64 -17.15 -3.85 -15.94
N LEU A 65 -17.00 -2.77 -16.72
CA LEU A 65 -15.70 -2.40 -17.25
C LEU A 65 -14.72 -1.96 -16.14
N ILE A 66 -15.20 -1.33 -15.06
CA ILE A 66 -14.37 -1.07 -13.87
C ILE A 66 -13.84 -2.39 -13.30
N LEU A 67 -14.68 -3.41 -13.17
CA LEU A 67 -14.28 -4.72 -12.66
C LEU A 67 -13.28 -5.42 -13.58
N ASP A 68 -13.45 -5.31 -14.92
CA ASP A 68 -12.49 -5.81 -15.91
C ASP A 68 -11.12 -5.14 -15.77
N GLU A 69 -11.09 -3.81 -15.68
CA GLU A 69 -9.85 -3.06 -15.53
C GLU A 69 -9.14 -3.40 -14.21
N ILE A 70 -9.90 -3.61 -13.13
CA ILE A 70 -9.35 -3.97 -11.82
C ILE A 70 -8.65 -5.34 -11.86
N ARG A 71 -9.21 -6.31 -12.59
CA ARG A 71 -8.61 -7.64 -12.77
C ARG A 71 -7.24 -7.56 -13.44
N GLY A 72 -7.07 -6.65 -14.39
CA GLY A 72 -5.84 -6.49 -15.18
C GLY A 72 -4.75 -5.61 -14.56
N MET A 73 -4.95 -5.07 -13.36
CA MET A 73 -4.03 -4.08 -12.80
C MET A 73 -2.64 -4.63 -12.49
N ALA A 74 -1.62 -3.84 -12.83
CA ALA A 74 -0.25 -4.12 -12.44
C ALA A 74 -0.03 -3.80 -10.96
N VAL A 75 0.37 -4.81 -10.19
CA VAL A 75 0.77 -4.66 -8.79
C VAL A 75 2.12 -3.97 -8.72
N LEU A 76 2.20 -2.89 -7.95
CA LEU A 76 3.42 -2.15 -7.72
C LEU A 76 4.17 -2.71 -6.50
N PRO A 77 5.52 -2.77 -6.54
CA PRO A 77 6.34 -3.32 -5.46
C PRO A 77 6.48 -2.37 -4.25
N PHE A 78 5.51 -1.50 -4.01
CA PHE A 78 5.51 -0.54 -2.89
C PHE A 78 4.74 -1.04 -1.67
N GLY A 79 4.16 -2.25 -1.72
CA GLY A 79 3.49 -2.83 -0.57
C GLY A 79 4.43 -2.93 0.64
N LEU A 80 3.98 -2.37 1.77
CA LEU A 80 4.55 -2.58 3.10
C LEU A 80 3.63 -3.53 3.87
N PRO A 81 3.76 -4.85 3.67
CA PRO A 81 3.02 -5.84 4.44
C PRO A 81 3.30 -5.67 5.94
N GLU A 82 2.23 -5.70 6.73
CA GLU A 82 2.33 -5.70 8.18
C GLU A 82 2.58 -7.12 8.69
N PRO A 83 3.57 -7.33 9.58
CA PRO A 83 3.71 -8.62 10.25
C PRO A 83 2.52 -8.89 11.16
N GLN A 84 2.27 -10.15 11.47
CA GLN A 84 1.19 -10.58 12.38
C GLN A 84 1.65 -10.52 13.85
N SER A 85 2.93 -10.79 14.10
CA SER A 85 3.54 -10.75 15.44
C SER A 85 3.56 -9.33 16.01
N GLU A 86 3.10 -9.18 17.25
CA GLU A 86 3.11 -7.89 17.94
C GLU A 86 4.53 -7.31 18.10
N ALA A 87 5.52 -8.15 18.40
CA ALA A 87 6.91 -7.72 18.52
C ALA A 87 7.44 -7.13 17.20
N LEU A 88 7.14 -7.77 16.07
CA LEU A 88 7.53 -7.28 14.75
C LEU A 88 6.74 -6.03 14.35
N ARG A 89 5.45 -5.94 14.70
CA ARG A 89 4.65 -4.71 14.47
C ARG A 89 5.22 -3.52 15.21
N ARG A 90 5.65 -3.70 16.46
CA ARG A 90 6.30 -2.64 17.25
C ARG A 90 7.61 -2.18 16.60
N LEU A 91 8.42 -3.10 16.07
CA LEU A 91 9.62 -2.75 15.30
C LEU A 91 9.26 -1.95 14.04
N CYS A 92 8.29 -2.40 13.23
CA CYS A 92 7.82 -1.67 12.05
C CYS A 92 7.30 -0.26 12.39
N GLN A 93 6.65 -0.11 13.55
CA GLN A 93 6.18 1.18 14.03
C GLN A 93 7.33 2.12 14.37
N LYS A 94 8.37 1.64 15.08
CA LYS A 94 9.56 2.44 15.38
C LYS A 94 10.28 2.93 14.12
N VAL A 95 10.37 2.09 13.08
CA VAL A 95 10.94 2.49 11.78
C VAL A 95 10.15 3.64 11.16
N ARG A 96 8.82 3.63 11.28
CA ARG A 96 7.96 4.72 10.78
C ARG A 96 8.06 6.00 11.60
N GLU A 97 8.31 5.90 12.89
CA GLU A 97 8.47 7.05 13.78
C GLU A 97 9.83 7.73 13.61
N ALA A 98 10.90 6.96 13.34
CA ALA A 98 12.25 7.47 13.14
C ALA A 98 12.93 6.87 11.90
N PRO A 99 12.44 7.18 10.68
CA PRO A 99 12.91 6.53 9.45
C PRO A 99 14.36 6.89 9.07
N GLY A 100 14.93 7.94 9.66
CA GLY A 100 16.33 8.34 9.47
C GLY A 100 17.34 7.54 10.28
N GLU A 101 16.90 6.79 11.28
CA GLU A 101 17.80 5.97 12.11
C GLU A 101 18.36 4.78 11.31
N PRO A 102 19.53 4.25 11.69
CA PRO A 102 20.00 2.97 11.21
C PRO A 102 19.07 1.89 11.77
N TRP A 103 18.40 1.18 10.86
CA TRP A 103 17.50 0.07 11.18
C TRP A 103 18.10 -1.24 10.67
N SER A 104 19.31 -1.56 11.11
CA SER A 104 19.98 -2.79 10.71
C SER A 104 19.24 -4.03 11.25
N SER A 105 19.45 -5.19 10.60
CA SER A 105 18.94 -6.46 11.14
C SER A 105 19.49 -6.75 12.54
N ALA A 106 20.74 -6.37 12.83
CA ALA A 106 21.37 -6.55 14.13
C ALA A 106 20.66 -5.78 15.25
N GLU A 107 20.35 -4.50 15.02
CA GLU A 107 19.63 -3.65 15.99
C GLU A 107 18.21 -4.16 16.23
N ALA A 108 17.48 -4.48 15.15
CA ALA A 108 16.14 -5.03 15.25
C ALA A 108 16.12 -6.40 15.95
N ALA A 109 17.13 -7.24 15.73
CA ALA A 109 17.27 -8.54 16.38
C ALA A 109 17.52 -8.39 17.88
N LYS A 110 18.40 -7.44 18.26
CA LYS A 110 18.67 -7.12 19.66
C LYS A 110 17.42 -6.60 20.37
N GLU A 111 16.67 -5.70 19.75
CA GLU A 111 15.42 -5.17 20.33
C GLU A 111 14.31 -6.23 20.48
N SER A 112 14.28 -7.23 19.60
CA SER A 112 13.29 -8.31 19.64
C SER A 112 13.73 -9.53 20.44
N SER A 113 14.92 -9.50 21.06
CA SER A 113 15.54 -10.65 21.74
C SER A 113 15.68 -11.88 20.83
N MET A 114 15.95 -11.66 19.55
CA MET A 114 16.11 -12.69 18.51
C MET A 114 17.54 -12.67 17.96
N SER A 115 17.99 -13.75 17.33
CA SER A 115 19.14 -13.67 16.42
C SER A 115 18.71 -13.08 15.07
N GLU A 116 19.62 -12.44 14.34
CA GLU A 116 19.32 -11.87 13.00
C GLU A 116 18.71 -12.91 12.04
N ARG A 117 19.20 -14.16 12.10
CA ARG A 117 18.67 -15.27 11.31
C ARG A 117 17.23 -15.59 11.69
N THR A 118 16.90 -15.55 12.98
CA THR A 118 15.53 -15.81 13.46
C THR A 118 14.61 -14.66 13.10
N LEU A 119 15.07 -13.41 13.27
CA LEU A 119 14.34 -12.21 12.87
C LEU A 119 13.98 -12.27 11.39
N ASN A 120 14.97 -12.39 10.50
CA ASN A 120 14.72 -12.39 9.06
C ASN A 120 13.83 -13.55 8.63
N ARG A 121 14.04 -14.75 9.16
CA ARG A 121 13.17 -15.91 8.86
C ARG A 121 11.73 -15.65 9.29
N HIS A 122 11.52 -15.18 10.52
CA HIS A 122 10.18 -14.96 11.06
C HIS A 122 9.46 -13.80 10.36
N PHE A 123 10.20 -12.75 10.04
CA PHE A 123 9.69 -11.60 9.30
C PHE A 123 9.29 -11.99 7.87
N GLN A 124 10.14 -12.73 7.16
CA GLN A 124 9.87 -13.19 5.80
C GLN A 124 8.72 -14.19 5.73
N GLN A 125 8.55 -15.04 6.75
CA GLN A 125 7.39 -15.94 6.84
C GLN A 125 6.05 -15.19 6.93
N GLN A 126 6.04 -13.99 7.51
CA GLN A 126 4.81 -13.21 7.71
C GLN A 126 4.57 -12.16 6.63
N THR A 127 5.63 -11.67 5.99
CA THR A 127 5.57 -10.50 5.10
C THR A 127 6.09 -10.78 3.69
N SER A 128 6.67 -11.96 3.46
CA SER A 128 7.41 -12.32 2.24
C SER A 128 8.64 -11.45 1.95
N LEU A 129 9.01 -10.52 2.84
CA LEU A 129 10.18 -9.65 2.72
C LEU A 129 11.21 -9.96 3.81
N THR A 130 12.48 -9.73 3.53
CA THR A 130 13.49 -9.61 4.59
C THR A 130 13.29 -8.31 5.36
N TRP A 131 13.85 -8.22 6.58
CA TRP A 131 13.79 -6.99 7.38
C TRP A 131 14.37 -5.79 6.62
N SER A 132 15.54 -5.97 6.01
CA SER A 132 16.24 -4.92 5.27
C SER A 132 15.47 -4.41 4.06
N GLU A 133 14.81 -5.32 3.31
CA GLU A 133 13.94 -4.95 2.18
C GLU A 133 12.72 -4.15 2.65
N TRP A 134 12.12 -4.56 3.77
CA TRP A 134 10.97 -3.87 4.36
C TRP A 134 11.35 -2.45 4.80
N VAL A 135 12.45 -2.28 5.52
CA VAL A 135 12.98 -0.98 5.94
C VAL A 135 13.26 -0.09 4.73
N ARG A 136 13.88 -0.63 3.67
CA ARG A 136 14.16 0.11 2.45
C ARG A 136 12.88 0.61 1.77
N ARG A 137 11.84 -0.22 1.70
CA ARG A 137 10.52 0.19 1.15
C ARG A 137 9.86 1.24 2.05
N ALA A 138 10.01 1.13 3.37
CA ALA A 138 9.45 2.08 4.33
C ALA A 138 10.07 3.47 4.16
N LYS A 139 11.41 3.54 4.08
CA LYS A 139 12.14 4.77 3.78
C LYS A 139 11.75 5.36 2.42
N LEU A 140 11.60 4.53 1.39
CA LEU A 140 11.19 5.00 0.07
C LEU A 140 9.78 5.60 0.08
N MET A 141 8.82 4.99 0.77
CA MET A 141 7.48 5.54 0.90
C MET A 141 7.47 6.87 1.64
N GLU A 142 8.24 6.99 2.72
CA GLU A 142 8.42 8.26 3.44
C GLU A 142 9.08 9.32 2.55
N ALA A 143 10.08 8.95 1.75
CA ALA A 143 10.72 9.85 0.79
C ALA A 143 9.71 10.41 -0.21
N LEU A 144 8.84 9.56 -0.77
CA LEU A 144 7.79 9.97 -1.70
C LEU A 144 6.81 10.96 -1.04
N VAL A 145 6.43 10.72 0.21
CA VAL A 145 5.58 11.64 0.99
C VAL A 145 6.25 13.00 1.16
N ARG A 146 7.53 13.03 1.57
CA ARG A 146 8.28 14.28 1.77
C ARG A 146 8.50 15.05 0.46
N LEU A 147 8.78 14.35 -0.64
CA LEU A 147 8.91 14.95 -1.97
C LEU A 147 7.58 15.56 -2.43
N ALA A 148 6.47 14.87 -2.20
CA ALA A 148 5.13 15.40 -2.50
C ALA A 148 4.76 16.63 -1.65
N GLN A 149 5.36 16.78 -0.47
CA GLN A 149 5.25 17.99 0.37
C GLN A 149 6.17 19.14 -0.07
N GLY A 150 7.00 18.95 -1.10
CA GLY A 150 7.91 19.96 -1.63
C GLY A 150 9.29 20.02 -0.97
N HIS A 151 9.66 19.03 -0.15
CA HIS A 151 11.04 18.93 0.34
C HIS A 151 12.01 18.66 -0.82
N SER A 152 13.22 19.23 -0.74
CA SER A 152 14.25 19.01 -1.76
C SER A 152 14.79 17.58 -1.70
N VAL A 153 15.19 17.04 -2.86
CA VAL A 153 15.79 15.70 -2.96
C VAL A 153 16.99 15.54 -2.01
N LEU A 154 17.84 16.57 -1.93
CA LEU A 154 19.00 16.58 -1.03
C LEU A 154 18.58 16.44 0.44
N ARG A 155 17.58 17.21 0.88
CA ARG A 155 17.09 17.14 2.26
C ARG A 155 16.50 15.77 2.58
N VAL A 156 15.70 15.23 1.67
CA VAL A 156 15.10 13.90 1.84
C VAL A 156 16.17 12.81 1.94
N ALA A 157 17.21 12.86 1.10
CA ALA A 157 18.32 11.91 1.16
C ALA A 157 19.10 12.00 2.48
N LEU A 158 19.38 13.21 2.97
CA LEU A 158 20.09 13.40 4.25
C LEU A 158 19.26 12.93 5.45
N ASP A 159 17.96 13.18 5.46
CA ASP A 159 17.10 12.85 6.60
C ASP A 159 16.76 11.35 6.69
N LEU A 160 16.85 10.60 5.58
CA LEU A 160 16.45 9.19 5.53
C LEU A 160 17.64 8.22 5.44
N GLY A 161 18.84 8.72 5.14
CA GLY A 161 20.04 7.91 4.91
C GLY A 161 19.89 6.97 3.72
#